data_AF-A0A6B3FUH5-F1
#
_entry.id   AF-A0A6B3FUH5-F1
#
_cell.length_a   1.000
_cell.length_b   1.000
_cell.length_c   1.000
_cell.angle_alpha   90.00
_cell.angle_beta   90.00
_cell.angle_gamma   90.00
#
_symmetry.space_group_name_H-M   'P 1'
#
loop_
_entity.id
_entity.type
_entity.pdbx_description
1 polymer ?
#
loop_
_entity_poly.entity_id
_entity_poly.type
_entity_poly.pdbx_seq_one_letter_code
_entity_poly.pdbx_strand_id
1 'polypeptide(L)'
;AAITLAVIPPTVVASLPPDALLPAGMSLIVGTEALPPETVRTWARRHRLFNAYGPTEAVVNSATWQVPEEWTGGPVPIGPPDVNKRAYVLDSALRPVAPGVLGELYIGGPGLARCYL
;
A
#
# COMPACT_ATOMS: atom_id res chain seq x y z
N ALA A 1 25.51 -8.33 -7.73
CA ALA A 1 24.61 -8.42 -6.55
C ALA A 1 23.19 -8.60 -7.06
N ALA A 2 22.37 -9.45 -6.44
CA ALA A 2 20.96 -9.60 -6.81
C ALA A 2 20.11 -8.44 -6.26
N ILE A 3 19.03 -8.10 -6.94
CA ILE A 3 18.05 -7.08 -6.48
C ILE A 3 17.32 -7.62 -5.26
N THR A 4 17.26 -6.85 -4.17
CA THR A 4 16.61 -7.25 -2.91
C THR A 4 15.32 -6.49 -2.62
N LEU A 5 15.07 -5.38 -3.31
CA LEU A 5 13.90 -4.53 -3.16
C LEU A 5 13.50 -3.98 -4.53
N ALA A 6 12.20 -3.99 -4.84
CA ALA A 6 11.65 -3.15 -5.89
C ALA A 6 10.36 -2.47 -5.44
N VAL A 7 10.19 -1.24 -5.94
CA VAL A 7 8.98 -0.44 -5.78
C VAL A 7 8.35 -0.31 -7.16
N ILE A 8 7.18 -0.92 -7.35
CA ILE A 8 6.59 -1.12 -8.69
C ILE A 8 5.07 -0.99 -8.61
N PRO A 9 4.39 -0.35 -9.58
CA PRO A 9 2.92 -0.34 -9.62
C PRO A 9 2.30 -1.75 -9.64
N PRO A 10 1.15 -1.96 -8.97
CA PRO A 10 0.41 -3.22 -9.00
C PRO A 10 0.16 -3.77 -10.40
N THR A 11 -0.18 -2.91 -11.36
CA THR A 11 -0.40 -3.30 -12.77
C THR A 11 0.80 -3.98 -13.41
N VAL A 12 2.02 -3.51 -13.14
CA VAL A 12 3.25 -4.13 -13.67
C VAL A 12 3.48 -5.49 -13.01
N VAL A 13 3.32 -5.60 -11.69
CA VAL A 13 3.47 -6.88 -10.97
C VAL A 13 2.40 -7.88 -11.41
N ALA A 14 1.17 -7.42 -11.68
CA ALA A 14 0.09 -8.23 -12.21
C ALA A 14 0.34 -8.71 -13.66
N SER A 15 1.12 -7.96 -14.44
CA SER A 15 1.46 -8.32 -15.82
C SER A 15 2.59 -9.34 -15.94
N LEU A 16 3.33 -9.60 -14.85
CA LEU A 16 4.40 -10.59 -14.84
C LEU A 16 3.82 -12.00 -15.00
N PRO A 17 4.50 -12.90 -15.74
CA PRO A 17 4.12 -14.31 -15.77
C PRO A 17 4.02 -14.88 -14.34
N PRO A 18 2.98 -15.66 -14.00
CA PRO A 18 2.81 -16.21 -12.65
C PRO A 18 3.98 -17.10 -12.18
N ASP A 19 4.74 -17.66 -13.12
CA ASP A 19 5.92 -18.49 -12.90
C ASP A 19 7.24 -17.71 -12.97
N ALA A 20 7.20 -16.39 -13.22
CA ALA A 20 8.42 -15.59 -13.32
C ALA A 20 9.28 -15.70 -12.06
N LEU A 21 10.58 -15.92 -12.28
CA LEU A 21 11.56 -16.08 -11.21
C LEU A 21 12.09 -14.71 -10.80
N LEU A 22 11.60 -14.20 -9.66
CA LEU A 22 12.21 -13.07 -9.00
C LEU A 22 13.30 -13.56 -8.02
N PRO A 23 14.32 -12.73 -7.72
CA PRO A 23 15.32 -13.07 -6.72
C PRO A 23 14.72 -13.55 -5.40
N ALA A 24 15.26 -14.64 -4.86
CA ALA A 24 14.83 -15.19 -3.58
C ALA A 24 14.99 -14.16 -2.46
N GLY A 25 13.98 -14.02 -1.60
CA GLY A 25 13.99 -13.04 -0.50
C GLY A 25 13.76 -11.59 -0.91
N MET A 26 13.53 -11.30 -2.20
CA MET A 26 13.18 -9.96 -2.67
C MET A 26 11.90 -9.45 -2.01
N SER A 27 11.90 -8.17 -1.62
CA SER A 27 10.72 -7.46 -1.15
C SER A 27 10.09 -6.64 -2.29
N LEU A 28 8.77 -6.73 -2.42
CA LEU A 28 7.97 -5.99 -3.39
C LEU A 28 7.13 -4.97 -2.65
N ILE A 29 7.37 -3.69 -2.90
CA ILE A 29 6.48 -2.63 -2.46
C ILE A 29 5.66 -2.21 -3.68
N VAL A 30 4.35 -2.41 -3.60
CA VAL A 30 3.40 -2.01 -4.64
C VAL A 30 2.49 -0.93 -4.09
N GLY A 31 2.09 0.02 -4.93
CA GLY A 31 1.27 1.15 -4.49
C GLY A 31 0.80 2.01 -5.64
N THR A 32 0.24 3.19 -5.36
CA THR A 32 -0.31 4.14 -6.35
C THR A 32 -1.58 3.70 -7.08
N GLU A 33 -1.95 2.43 -6.99
CA GLU A 33 -3.16 1.84 -7.57
C GLU A 33 -3.76 0.83 -6.57
N ALA A 34 -5.02 0.44 -6.79
CA ALA A 34 -5.60 -0.64 -6.01
C ALA A 34 -4.87 -1.96 -6.32
N LEU A 35 -4.32 -2.62 -5.29
CA LEU A 35 -3.67 -3.92 -5.44
C LEU A 35 -4.70 -5.03 -5.69
N PRO A 36 -4.68 -5.73 -6.84
CA PRO A 36 -5.63 -6.79 -7.10
C PRO A 36 -5.42 -7.99 -6.16
N PRO A 37 -6.51 -8.61 -5.63
CA PRO A 37 -6.44 -9.82 -4.82
C PRO A 37 -5.69 -10.98 -5.47
N GLU A 38 -5.79 -11.12 -6.80
CA GLU A 38 -5.08 -12.16 -7.56
C GLU A 38 -3.56 -11.98 -7.50
N THR A 39 -3.10 -10.74 -7.64
CA THR A 39 -1.66 -10.41 -7.53
C THR A 39 -1.14 -10.78 -6.14
N VAL A 40 -1.93 -10.53 -5.09
CA VAL A 40 -1.58 -10.98 -3.73
C VAL A 40 -1.43 -12.49 -3.67
N ARG A 41 -2.41 -13.25 -4.19
CA ARG A 41 -2.37 -14.73 -4.17
C ARG A 41 -1.15 -15.31 -4.88
N THR A 42 -0.75 -14.72 -5.99
CA THR A 42 0.43 -15.17 -6.75
C THR A 42 1.74 -14.89 -6.02
N TRP A 43 1.88 -13.69 -5.44
CA TRP A 43 3.19 -13.18 -5.03
C TRP A 43 3.46 -13.22 -3.52
N ALA A 44 2.44 -13.09 -2.67
CA ALA A 44 2.62 -12.96 -1.21
C ALA A 44 3.22 -14.22 -0.55
N ARG A 45 3.00 -15.41 -1.11
CA ARG A 45 3.60 -16.67 -0.62
C ARG A 45 5.04 -16.89 -1.07
N ARG A 46 5.51 -16.11 -2.05
CA ARG A 46 6.82 -16.29 -2.69
C ARG A 46 7.80 -15.18 -2.30
N HIS A 47 7.27 -14.01 -1.99
CA HIS A 47 8.04 -12.79 -1.72
C HIS A 47 7.36 -11.96 -0.63
N ARG A 48 8.15 -11.12 0.05
CA ARG A 48 7.62 -10.15 1.01
C ARG A 48 6.89 -9.06 0.25
N LEU A 49 5.56 -9.10 0.26
CA LEU A 49 4.72 -8.14 -0.47
C LEU A 49 4.19 -7.07 0.48
N PHE A 50 4.30 -5.81 0.07
CA PHE A 50 3.79 -4.66 0.78
C PHE A 50 2.86 -3.86 -0.12
N ASN A 51 1.65 -3.58 0.34
CA ASN A 51 0.77 -2.61 -0.29
C ASN A 51 0.98 -1.23 0.37
N ALA A 52 1.32 -0.22 -0.41
CA ALA A 52 1.62 1.11 0.06
C ALA A 52 0.68 2.13 -0.59
N TYR A 53 0.26 3.11 0.21
CA TYR A 53 -0.58 4.21 -0.23
C TYR A 53 0.02 5.53 0.23
N GLY A 54 0.12 6.49 -0.68
CA GLY A 54 0.42 7.87 -0.33
C GLY A 54 0.23 8.80 -1.53
N PRO A 55 -0.38 9.97 -1.34
CA PRO A 55 -0.35 11.02 -2.34
C PRO A 55 1.02 11.70 -2.38
N THR A 56 1.34 12.37 -3.49
CA THR A 56 2.57 13.16 -3.65
C THR A 56 2.70 14.22 -2.54
N GLU A 57 1.58 14.83 -2.16
CA GLU A 57 1.44 15.84 -1.11
C GLU A 57 1.80 15.34 0.29
N ALA A 58 1.90 14.02 0.50
CA ALA A 58 2.30 13.41 1.76
C ALA A 58 3.62 12.63 1.66
N VAL A 59 4.42 12.89 0.62
CA VAL A 59 5.77 12.36 0.36
C VAL A 59 5.78 10.83 0.25
N VAL A 60 5.55 10.35 -0.98
CA VAL A 60 5.67 8.95 -1.42
C VAL A 60 4.62 8.03 -0.80
N ASN A 61 4.78 7.63 0.46
CA ASN A 61 3.90 6.69 1.16
C ASN A 61 3.41 7.31 2.46
N SER A 62 2.15 7.11 2.81
CA SER A 62 1.52 7.54 4.07
C SER A 62 1.04 6.38 4.92
N ALA A 63 0.73 5.25 4.29
CA ALA A 63 0.34 4.00 4.93
C ALA A 63 1.01 2.84 4.18
N THR A 64 1.44 1.84 4.94
CA THR A 64 2.06 0.64 4.40
C THR A 64 1.52 -0.59 5.11
N TRP A 65 1.04 -1.55 4.33
CA TRP A 65 0.58 -2.85 4.82
C TRP A 65 1.48 -3.96 4.32
N GLN A 66 2.10 -4.71 5.24
CA GLN A 66 2.70 -5.99 4.88
C GLN A 66 1.58 -7.01 4.69
N VAL A 67 1.52 -7.59 3.49
CA VAL A 67 0.51 -8.59 3.16
C VAL A 67 0.88 -9.92 3.83
N PRO A 68 -0.01 -10.51 4.65
CA PRO A 68 0.20 -11.85 5.20
C PRO A 68 0.26 -12.91 4.09
N GLU A 69 1.11 -13.93 4.26
CA GLU A 69 1.28 -15.01 3.27
C GLU A 69 -0.03 -15.82 3.10
N GLU A 70 -0.82 -15.90 4.17
CA GLU A 70 -2.09 -16.59 4.27
C GLU A 70 -3.31 -15.73 3.95
N TRP A 71 -3.15 -14.51 3.42
CA TRP A 71 -4.29 -13.64 3.14
C TRP A 71 -5.30 -14.31 2.19
N THR A 72 -6.54 -14.46 2.65
CA THR A 72 -7.56 -15.32 2.01
C THR A 72 -8.58 -14.57 1.15
N GLY A 73 -8.61 -13.23 1.15
CA GLY A 73 -9.41 -12.44 0.21
C GLY A 73 -10.02 -11.15 0.74
N GLY A 74 -10.86 -10.52 -0.10
CA GLY A 74 -11.45 -9.20 0.10
C GLY A 74 -10.70 -8.07 -0.60
N PRO A 75 -11.11 -6.80 -0.43
CA PRO A 75 -10.29 -5.65 -0.82
C PRO A 75 -8.95 -5.66 -0.07
N VAL A 76 -7.86 -5.44 -0.77
CA VAL A 76 -6.52 -5.35 -0.15
C VAL A 76 -6.41 -4.02 0.61
N PRO A 77 -6.19 -4.01 1.93
CA PRO A 77 -6.09 -2.78 2.70
C PRO A 77 -4.78 -2.03 2.39
N ILE A 78 -4.82 -0.70 2.53
CA ILE A 78 -3.62 0.15 2.45
C ILE A 78 -2.78 0.12 3.74
N GLY A 79 -3.34 -0.41 4.83
CA GLY A 79 -2.65 -0.61 6.10
C GLY A 79 -2.74 0.55 7.08
N PRO A 80 -2.00 0.45 8.21
CA PRO A 80 -1.88 1.52 9.17
C PRO A 80 -1.02 2.68 8.63
N PRO A 81 -1.13 3.88 9.21
CA PRO A 81 -0.23 4.99 8.92
C PRO A 81 1.23 4.61 9.17
N ASP A 82 2.14 5.10 8.33
CA ASP A 82 3.58 4.98 8.56
C ASP A 82 3.99 5.72 9.85
N VAL A 83 5.18 5.38 10.38
CA VAL A 83 5.70 5.96 11.63
C VAL A 83 5.63 7.49 11.60
N ASN A 84 5.10 8.07 12.70
CA ASN A 84 4.86 9.50 12.89
C ASN A 84 3.80 10.15 11.99
N LYS A 85 3.26 9.45 10.98
CA LYS A 85 2.13 9.92 10.18
C LYS A 85 0.80 9.60 10.86
N ARG A 86 -0.25 10.28 10.43
CA ARG A 86 -1.62 10.09 10.90
C ARG A 86 -2.54 9.95 9.69
N ALA A 87 -3.52 9.07 9.82
CA ALA A 87 -4.63 8.96 8.88
C ALA A 87 -5.95 9.05 9.64
N TYR A 88 -6.91 9.77 9.08
CA TYR A 88 -8.26 9.94 9.61
C TYR A 88 -9.26 9.60 8.52
N VAL A 89 -10.35 8.93 8.90
CA VAL A 89 -11.51 8.76 8.02
C VAL A 89 -12.62 9.64 8.60
N LEU A 90 -13.00 10.69 7.87
CA LEU A 90 -13.87 11.75 8.37
C LEU A 90 -15.19 11.82 7.59
N ASP A 91 -16.25 12.26 8.27
CA ASP A 91 -17.51 12.64 7.64
C ASP A 91 -17.45 14.07 7.05
N SER A 92 -18.53 14.52 6.42
CA SER A 92 -18.63 15.86 5.83
C SER A 92 -18.59 17.01 6.84
N ALA A 93 -18.72 16.72 8.14
CA ALA A 93 -18.57 17.68 9.23
C ALA A 93 -17.17 17.60 9.87
N LEU A 94 -16.20 16.92 9.24
CA LEU A 94 -14.83 16.69 9.70
C LEU A 94 -14.73 15.93 11.03
N ARG A 95 -15.71 15.06 11.32
CA ARG A 95 -15.70 14.20 12.51
C ARG A 95 -15.25 12.79 12.15
N PRO A 96 -14.45 12.12 12.99
CA PRO A 96 -14.08 10.72 12.76
C PRO A 96 -15.32 9.83 12.65
N VAL A 97 -15.35 8.99 11.61
CA VAL A 97 -16.40 7.97 11.46
C VAL A 97 -16.08 6.72 12.27
N ALA A 98 -17.10 5.92 12.58
CA ALA A 98 -16.93 4.64 13.25
C ALA A 98 -16.24 3.61 12.32
N PRO A 99 -15.53 2.59 12.87
CA PRO A 99 -14.94 1.53 12.07
C PRO A 99 -15.95 0.87 11.13
N GLY A 100 -15.57 0.69 9.86
CA GLY A 100 -16.42 0.11 8.81
C GLY A 100 -17.40 1.09 8.15
N VAL A 101 -17.51 2.32 8.64
CA VAL A 101 -18.31 3.38 8.00
C VAL A 101 -17.45 4.11 6.97
N LEU A 102 -18.03 4.37 5.80
CA LEU A 102 -17.36 5.13 4.73
C LEU A 102 -17.17 6.59 5.15
N GLY A 103 -16.00 7.14 4.85
CA GLY A 103 -15.70 8.56 4.97
C GLY A 103 -14.52 8.95 4.08
N GLU A 104 -14.15 10.21 4.10
CA GLU A 104 -13.03 10.75 3.33
C GLU A 104 -11.72 10.60 4.11
N LEU A 105 -10.65 10.22 3.42
CA LEU A 105 -9.33 9.99 4.00
C LEU A 105 -8.53 11.29 4.09
N TYR A 106 -8.11 11.66 5.30
CA TYR A 106 -7.23 12.80 5.56
C TYR A 106 -5.90 12.32 6.15
N ILE A 107 -4.80 12.84 5.62
CA ILE A 107 -3.44 12.53 6.07
C ILE A 107 -2.86 13.73 6.84
N GLY A 108 -2.21 13.45 7.96
CA GLY A 108 -1.58 14.47 8.80
C GLY A 108 -0.22 14.03 9.34
N GLY A 109 0.53 14.98 9.89
CA GLY A 109 1.84 14.75 10.51
C GLY A 109 3.03 15.09 9.58
N PRO A 110 4.25 14.67 9.96
CA PRO A 110 5.46 14.91 9.17
C PRO A 110 5.36 14.25 7.79
N GLY A 111 5.91 14.93 6.78
CA GLY A 111 5.87 14.47 5.39
C GLY A 111 4.77 15.14 4.55
N LEU A 112 3.97 16.05 5.11
CA LEU A 112 3.13 16.92 4.28
C LEU A 112 3.98 17.92 3.49
N ALA A 113 3.63 18.11 2.22
CA ALA A 113 4.18 19.15 1.37
C ALA A 113 3.87 20.54 1.96
N ARG A 114 4.74 21.52 1.69
CA ARG A 114 4.55 22.88 2.21
C ARG A 114 3.34 23.57 1.60
N CYS A 115 3.23 23.50 0.28
CA CYS A 115 2.15 24.07 -0.53
C CYS A 115 2.30 23.58 -1.97
N TYR A 116 1.30 23.90 -2.80
CA TYR A 116 1.46 23.96 -4.25
C TYR A 116 2.20 25.27 -4.63
N LEU A 117 3.08 25.23 -5.62
CA LEU A 117 3.87 26.38 -6.11
C LEU A 117 3.21 27.00 -7.34
#